data_AF-A0A1H4DS78-F1
#
_entry.id   AF-A0A1H4DS78-F1
#
_cell.length_a   1.000
_cell.length_b   1.000
_cell.length_c   1.000
_cell.angle_alpha   90.00
_cell.angle_beta   90.00
_cell.angle_gamma   90.00
#
_symmetry.space_group_name_H-M   'P 1'
#
loop_
_entity.id
_entity.type
_entity.pdbx_description
1 polymer ?
#
loop_
_entity_poly.entity_id
_entity_poly.type
_entity_poly.pdbx_seq_one_letter_code
_entity_poly.pdbx_strand_id
1 'polypeptide(L)'
;MAYLAGTKDYDDINANNIFDAGDVLKQLGDAYRDDNENNAFDAGEFVVSRGGSIACPGVGGEFASLLNTCNEGLSTTVRQTAVILFASSSPDISTDLVRSPTVISFKLGSIDNKLLPMPVGTTITAIPVADGCTVGDISGSPVVNVGSKPGNPDEDLKTNVAITLKGCAAGQQINVKVTSPGGLVTSIPVTLN
;
A
#
# COMPACT_ATOMS: atom_id res chain seq x y z
N MET A 1 -3.65 0.82 20.62
CA MET A 1 -4.34 -0.33 20.01
C MET A 1 -5.50 -0.72 20.91
N ALA A 2 -6.71 -0.90 20.37
CA ALA A 2 -7.79 -1.58 21.08
C ALA A 2 -7.73 -3.07 20.71
N TYR A 3 -7.87 -3.96 21.67
CA TYR A 3 -7.85 -5.40 21.44
C TYR A 3 -9.05 -6.06 22.10
N LEU A 4 -9.54 -7.14 21.50
CA LEU A 4 -10.66 -7.93 22.01
C LEU A 4 -10.17 -9.35 22.33
N ALA A 5 -10.66 -9.92 23.42
CA ALA A 5 -10.47 -11.34 23.71
C ALA A 5 -11.40 -12.19 22.84
N GLY A 6 -10.89 -13.28 22.29
CA GLY A 6 -11.64 -14.26 21.54
C GLY A 6 -11.28 -15.68 21.96
N THR A 7 -11.82 -16.66 21.26
CA THR A 7 -11.46 -18.07 21.41
C THR A 7 -10.60 -18.53 20.25
N LYS A 8 -9.63 -19.41 20.52
CA LYS A 8 -8.86 -20.09 19.48
C LYS A 8 -9.76 -21.02 18.67
N ASP A 9 -9.34 -21.28 17.45
CA ASP A 9 -9.93 -22.31 16.61
C ASP A 9 -9.48 -23.71 17.07
N TYR A 10 -10.24 -24.74 16.72
CA TYR A 10 -9.93 -26.14 17.03
C TYR A 10 -10.48 -27.06 15.94
N ASP A 11 -9.83 -28.20 15.76
CA ASP A 11 -10.36 -29.26 14.91
C ASP A 11 -11.31 -30.12 15.75
N ASP A 12 -12.61 -30.00 15.47
CA ASP A 12 -13.68 -30.78 16.07
C ASP A 12 -13.70 -32.20 15.46
N ILE A 13 -13.21 -33.17 16.22
CA ILE A 13 -13.02 -34.55 15.75
C ILE A 13 -14.33 -35.34 15.82
N ASN A 14 -15.25 -34.95 16.71
CA ASN A 14 -16.49 -35.69 16.97
C ASN A 14 -17.74 -35.01 16.38
N ALA A 15 -17.56 -33.84 15.74
CA ALA A 15 -18.57 -33.02 15.07
C ALA A 15 -19.71 -32.51 15.98
N ASN A 16 -19.43 -32.27 17.26
CA ASN A 16 -20.42 -31.79 18.22
C ASN A 16 -20.46 -30.25 18.40
N ASN A 17 -19.55 -29.52 17.74
CA ASN A 17 -19.36 -28.06 17.82
C ASN A 17 -19.00 -27.54 19.22
N ILE A 18 -18.38 -28.36 20.06
CA ILE A 18 -17.93 -28.03 21.41
C ILE A 18 -16.49 -28.53 21.55
N PHE A 19 -15.57 -27.64 21.95
CA PHE A 19 -14.21 -28.08 22.25
C PHE A 19 -14.20 -29.00 23.47
N ASP A 20 -13.87 -30.27 23.26
CA ASP A 20 -13.81 -31.28 24.31
C ASP A 20 -12.65 -32.28 24.15
N ALA A 21 -12.68 -33.32 24.98
CA ALA A 21 -11.61 -34.29 25.07
C ALA A 21 -11.52 -35.13 23.79
N GLY A 22 -10.46 -34.89 23.01
CA GLY A 22 -10.22 -35.56 21.73
C GLY A 22 -9.97 -34.57 20.61
N ASP A 23 -10.39 -33.31 20.79
CA ASP A 23 -10.17 -32.23 19.83
C ASP A 23 -8.75 -31.67 19.88
N VAL A 24 -8.36 -31.01 18.79
CA VAL A 24 -7.02 -30.42 18.65
C VAL A 24 -7.13 -28.89 18.60
N LEU A 25 -6.63 -28.24 19.65
CA LEU A 25 -6.60 -26.78 19.73
C LEU A 25 -5.54 -26.21 18.77
N LYS A 26 -5.93 -25.25 17.94
CA LYS A 26 -4.99 -24.54 17.06
C LYS A 26 -4.26 -23.46 17.85
N GLN A 27 -2.97 -23.70 18.05
CA GLN A 27 -2.15 -22.83 18.88
C GLN A 27 -1.82 -21.52 18.17
N LEU A 28 -2.04 -20.42 18.89
CA LEU A 28 -1.80 -19.06 18.44
C LEU A 28 -0.92 -18.35 19.46
N GLY A 29 0.23 -17.83 19.00
CA GLY A 29 1.12 -17.04 19.82
C GLY A 29 0.53 -15.66 20.14
N ASP A 30 1.18 -14.95 21.05
CA ASP A 30 0.86 -13.58 21.44
C ASP A 30 0.80 -12.67 20.21
N ALA A 31 -0.22 -11.81 20.14
CA ALA A 31 -0.37 -10.87 19.03
C ALA A 31 0.62 -9.72 19.18
N TYR A 32 1.17 -9.25 18.07
CA TYR A 32 1.95 -8.02 18.03
C TYR A 32 1.51 -7.13 16.87
N ARG A 33 1.87 -5.85 16.96
CA ARG A 33 1.75 -4.91 15.86
C ARG A 33 3.13 -4.75 15.24
N ASP A 34 3.26 -5.22 14.01
CA ASP A 34 4.42 -5.04 13.15
C ASP A 34 4.47 -3.56 12.74
N ASP A 35 5.37 -2.78 13.36
CA ASP A 35 5.43 -1.32 13.27
C ASP A 35 6.31 -0.82 12.11
N ASN A 36 7.11 -1.71 11.52
CA ASN A 36 7.95 -1.41 10.37
C ASN A 36 7.58 -2.24 9.12
N GLU A 37 6.48 -2.99 9.21
CA GLU A 37 5.86 -3.77 8.16
C GLU A 37 6.82 -4.78 7.51
N ASN A 38 7.77 -5.30 8.29
CA ASN A 38 8.81 -6.23 7.81
C ASN A 38 8.41 -7.72 7.93
N ASN A 39 7.20 -8.01 8.40
CA ASN A 39 6.66 -9.34 8.70
C ASN A 39 7.39 -10.12 9.81
N ALA A 40 8.07 -9.44 10.73
CA ALA A 40 8.73 -10.03 11.88
C ALA A 40 8.47 -9.20 13.14
N PHE A 41 8.61 -9.85 14.30
CA PHE A 41 8.58 -9.13 15.56
C PHE A 41 9.94 -8.50 15.83
N ASP A 42 9.96 -7.20 16.06
CA ASP A 42 11.16 -6.43 16.41
C ASP A 42 11.12 -5.86 17.83
N ALA A 43 12.31 -5.59 18.35
CA ALA A 43 12.46 -5.00 19.68
C ALA A 43 11.78 -3.62 19.75
N GLY A 44 10.82 -3.49 20.67
CA GLY A 44 10.08 -2.24 20.90
C GLY A 44 8.67 -2.23 20.34
N GLU A 45 8.29 -3.22 19.53
CA GLU A 45 6.94 -3.36 19.01
C GLU A 45 5.92 -3.70 20.08
N PHE A 46 4.68 -3.27 19.86
CA PHE A 46 3.60 -3.48 20.82
C PHE A 46 3.12 -4.93 20.82
N VAL A 47 3.05 -5.56 22.01
CA VAL A 47 2.60 -6.94 22.19
C VAL A 47 1.37 -7.02 23.10
N VAL A 48 0.38 -7.84 22.73
CA VAL A 48 -0.72 -8.27 23.60
C VAL A 48 -0.40 -9.65 24.15
N SER A 49 0.26 -9.68 25.31
CA SER A 49 0.65 -10.95 25.90
C SER A 49 -0.50 -11.67 26.59
N ARG A 50 -0.56 -12.99 26.40
CA ARG A 50 -1.46 -13.93 27.08
C ARG A 50 -0.68 -14.87 28.03
N GLY A 51 0.60 -14.58 28.28
CA GLY A 51 1.42 -15.28 29.29
C GLY A 51 1.78 -16.73 28.95
N GLY A 52 1.76 -17.10 27.67
CA GLY A 52 2.16 -18.44 27.23
C GLY A 52 3.67 -18.59 27.04
N SER A 53 4.14 -19.84 27.11
CA SER A 53 5.56 -20.21 26.93
C SER A 53 5.75 -21.50 26.12
N ILE A 54 4.67 -22.02 25.54
CA ILE A 54 4.66 -23.26 24.77
C ILE A 54 5.06 -22.97 23.32
N ALA A 55 5.74 -23.94 22.71
CA ALA A 55 6.15 -23.89 21.33
C ALA A 55 4.96 -23.74 20.36
N CYS A 56 5.08 -22.79 19.44
CA CYS A 56 4.12 -22.57 18.35
C CYS A 56 4.73 -21.61 17.32
N PRO A 57 4.25 -21.62 16.06
CA PRO A 57 4.84 -20.83 15.00
C PRO A 57 4.69 -19.32 15.26
N GLY A 58 5.73 -18.58 14.91
CA GLY A 58 5.65 -17.13 14.71
C GLY A 58 5.14 -16.85 13.31
N VAL A 59 4.26 -15.87 13.17
CA VAL A 59 3.68 -15.44 11.89
C VAL A 59 3.74 -13.92 11.83
N GLY A 60 4.04 -13.35 10.68
CA GLY A 60 3.97 -11.89 10.43
C GLY A 60 2.70 -11.49 9.67
N GLY A 61 2.61 -10.22 9.28
CA GLY A 61 1.53 -9.72 8.41
C GLY A 61 0.17 -9.60 9.10
N GLU A 62 -0.90 -9.99 8.40
CA GLU A 62 -2.30 -9.70 8.80
C GLU A 62 -2.72 -10.33 10.15
N PHE A 63 -2.08 -11.44 10.53
CA PHE A 63 -2.38 -12.21 11.75
C PHE A 63 -1.13 -12.45 12.61
N ALA A 64 -0.31 -11.42 12.76
CA ALA A 64 0.97 -11.44 13.45
C ALA A 64 0.92 -12.14 14.84
N SER A 65 1.85 -13.08 15.05
CA SER A 65 2.02 -13.85 16.29
C SER A 65 3.47 -14.10 16.65
N LEU A 66 3.81 -13.99 17.93
CA LEU A 66 5.14 -14.34 18.43
C LEU A 66 5.36 -15.85 18.47
N LEU A 67 6.55 -16.28 18.06
CA LEU A 67 7.02 -17.65 18.21
C LEU A 67 7.09 -18.04 19.71
N ASN A 68 6.72 -19.27 20.05
CA ASN A 68 6.88 -19.86 21.39
C ASN A 68 6.19 -19.11 22.56
N THR A 69 5.07 -18.45 22.27
CA THR A 69 4.28 -17.72 23.29
C THR A 69 2.90 -18.32 23.50
N CYS A 70 2.69 -19.56 23.06
CA CYS A 70 1.39 -20.22 23.17
C CYS A 70 1.09 -20.73 24.57
N ASN A 71 -0.19 -20.94 24.84
CA ASN A 71 -0.71 -21.57 26.06
C ASN A 71 -1.77 -22.62 25.70
N GLU A 72 -2.16 -23.50 26.61
CA GLU A 72 -3.19 -24.53 26.36
C GLU A 72 -4.63 -24.00 26.54
N GLY A 73 -4.79 -22.74 26.92
CA GLY A 73 -6.10 -22.13 27.14
C GLY A 73 -6.82 -21.80 25.83
N LEU A 74 -8.15 -21.75 25.91
CA LEU A 74 -9.00 -21.36 24.77
C LEU A 74 -8.92 -19.87 24.43
N SER A 75 -8.53 -19.01 25.37
CA SER A 75 -8.48 -17.56 25.15
C SER A 75 -7.38 -17.19 24.16
N THR A 76 -7.70 -16.28 23.25
CA THR A 76 -6.76 -15.60 22.35
C THR A 76 -7.13 -14.13 22.18
N THR A 77 -6.37 -13.41 21.37
CA THR A 77 -6.69 -12.07 20.92
C THR A 77 -7.31 -12.16 19.52
N VAL A 78 -8.50 -11.59 19.34
CA VAL A 78 -9.05 -11.39 17.99
C VAL A 78 -8.17 -10.33 17.32
N ARG A 79 -7.54 -10.71 16.21
CA ARG A 79 -6.59 -9.84 15.52
C ARG A 79 -6.85 -9.83 14.03
N GLN A 80 -6.76 -8.63 13.48
CA GLN A 80 -6.68 -8.36 12.06
C GLN A 80 -5.93 -7.03 11.93
N THR A 81 -4.88 -7.01 11.12
CA THR A 81 -4.15 -5.80 10.78
C THR A 81 -4.49 -5.39 9.36
N ALA A 82 -4.67 -4.09 9.15
CA ALA A 82 -4.80 -3.51 7.82
C ALA A 82 -3.83 -2.33 7.70
N VAL A 83 -3.09 -2.28 6.59
CA VAL A 83 -2.21 -1.16 6.27
C VAL A 83 -3.02 -0.11 5.50
N ILE A 84 -2.97 1.13 5.96
CA ILE A 84 -3.63 2.26 5.31
C ILE A 84 -2.55 3.18 4.73
N LEU A 85 -2.54 3.33 3.42
CA LEU A 85 -1.62 4.21 2.71
C LEU A 85 -2.24 5.61 2.58
N PHE A 86 -1.57 6.63 3.11
CA PHE A 86 -2.01 8.02 3.02
C PHE A 86 -1.33 8.74 1.86
N ALA A 87 -2.13 9.32 0.97
CA ALA A 87 -1.65 10.09 -0.18
C ALA A 87 -1.88 11.59 0.02
N SER A 88 -1.02 12.41 -0.60
CA SER A 88 -1.13 13.87 -0.62
C SER A 88 -1.91 14.34 -1.83
N SER A 89 -2.65 15.44 -1.72
CA SER A 89 -3.31 16.04 -2.90
C SER A 89 -2.35 16.78 -3.83
N SER A 90 -1.08 16.96 -3.43
CA SER A 90 -0.05 17.65 -4.20
C SER A 90 0.91 16.64 -4.85
N PRO A 91 1.16 16.74 -6.17
CA PRO A 91 1.96 15.76 -6.89
C PRO A 91 3.47 15.99 -6.77
N ASP A 92 4.23 14.89 -6.76
CA ASP A 92 5.66 14.82 -7.08
C ASP A 92 5.85 14.13 -8.44
N ILE A 93 6.53 14.83 -9.36
CA ILE A 93 6.78 14.40 -10.75
C ILE A 93 8.30 14.39 -11.05
N SER A 94 9.14 14.61 -10.04
CA SER A 94 10.54 14.98 -10.26
C SER A 94 11.48 13.82 -10.64
N THR A 95 11.10 12.58 -10.35
CA THR A 95 11.92 11.39 -10.66
C THR A 95 11.61 10.85 -12.06
N ASP A 96 12.65 10.62 -12.87
CA ASP A 96 12.59 9.92 -14.16
C ASP A 96 11.73 10.57 -15.27
N LEU A 97 11.66 11.91 -15.28
CA LEU A 97 10.93 12.65 -16.32
C LEU A 97 11.59 12.50 -17.70
N VAL A 98 10.97 11.69 -18.56
CA VAL A 98 11.25 11.62 -19.99
C VAL A 98 10.42 12.68 -20.70
N ARG A 99 11.07 13.45 -21.57
CA ARG A 99 10.43 14.49 -22.37
C ARG A 99 10.93 14.41 -23.80
N SER A 100 10.10 13.90 -24.70
CA SER A 100 10.44 13.74 -26.11
C SER A 100 9.27 14.18 -26.99
N PRO A 101 9.50 14.42 -28.29
CA PRO A 101 8.44 14.80 -29.22
C PRO A 101 7.28 13.79 -29.36
N THR A 102 7.48 12.54 -28.93
CA THR A 102 6.50 11.45 -29.05
C THR A 102 5.94 10.98 -27.71
N VAL A 103 6.61 11.26 -26.60
CA VAL A 103 6.16 10.85 -25.27
C VAL A 103 6.70 11.76 -24.16
N ILE A 104 5.84 12.04 -23.19
CA ILE A 104 6.24 12.48 -21.84
C ILE A 104 5.94 11.33 -20.88
N SER A 105 6.92 10.88 -20.10
CA SER A 105 6.67 9.86 -19.07
C SER A 105 7.38 10.19 -17.76
N PHE A 106 6.77 9.81 -16.64
CA PHE A 106 7.29 10.07 -15.31
C PHE A 106 6.59 9.15 -14.29
N LYS A 107 7.15 9.08 -13.08
CA LYS A 107 6.46 8.50 -11.92
C LYS A 107 5.70 9.60 -11.18
N LEU A 108 4.40 9.41 -10.99
CA LEU A 108 3.53 10.30 -10.24
C LEU A 108 3.38 9.81 -8.80
N GLY A 109 3.91 10.58 -7.86
CA GLY A 109 3.81 10.31 -6.43
C GLY A 109 3.15 11.43 -5.63
N SER A 110 2.93 11.16 -4.35
CA SER A 110 2.53 12.16 -3.36
C SER A 110 3.75 12.93 -2.85
N ILE A 111 3.66 14.26 -2.72
CA ILE A 111 4.81 15.07 -2.27
C ILE A 111 5.27 14.75 -0.83
N ASP A 112 4.32 14.45 0.05
CA ASP A 112 4.57 14.17 1.47
C ASP A 112 5.03 12.71 1.70
N ASN A 113 4.66 11.81 0.78
CA ASN A 113 4.96 10.38 0.83
C ASN A 113 5.46 9.90 -0.53
N LYS A 114 6.76 10.10 -0.79
CA LYS A 114 7.35 10.00 -2.15
C LYS A 114 7.38 8.60 -2.77
N LEU A 115 7.14 7.56 -1.97
CA LEU A 115 7.00 6.18 -2.45
C LEU A 115 5.54 5.81 -2.73
N LEU A 116 4.58 6.65 -2.34
CA LEU A 116 3.16 6.38 -2.51
C LEU A 116 2.61 7.15 -3.73
N PRO A 117 1.61 6.58 -4.44
CA PRO A 117 0.97 7.28 -5.53
C PRO A 117 0.16 8.48 -5.02
N MET A 118 -0.34 9.28 -5.96
CA MET A 118 -1.41 10.24 -5.68
C MET A 118 -2.72 9.54 -5.26
N PRO A 119 -3.70 10.24 -4.67
CA PRO A 119 -4.97 9.64 -4.27
C PRO A 119 -5.68 8.98 -5.46
N VAL A 120 -6.35 7.85 -5.19
CA VAL A 120 -7.17 7.14 -6.20
C VAL A 120 -8.17 8.09 -6.86
N GLY A 121 -8.29 8.01 -8.17
CA GLY A 121 -9.15 8.90 -8.96
C GLY A 121 -8.47 10.21 -9.37
N THR A 122 -7.21 10.47 -8.99
CA THR A 122 -6.44 11.61 -9.53
C THR A 122 -6.38 11.51 -11.06
N THR A 123 -6.79 12.56 -11.76
CA THR A 123 -6.79 12.62 -13.23
C THR A 123 -5.65 13.47 -13.76
N ILE A 124 -5.15 13.11 -14.94
CA ILE A 124 -4.04 13.77 -15.62
C ILE A 124 -4.55 14.23 -16.98
N THR A 125 -4.29 15.49 -17.30
CA THR A 125 -4.53 16.03 -18.64
C THR A 125 -3.26 16.71 -19.14
N ALA A 126 -3.10 16.80 -20.45
CA ALA A 126 -2.01 17.51 -21.06
C ALA A 126 -2.54 18.40 -22.18
N ILE A 127 -2.05 19.63 -22.23
CA ILE A 127 -2.50 20.63 -23.19
C ILE A 127 -1.26 21.22 -23.87
N PRO A 128 -1.02 20.92 -25.16
CA PRO A 128 0.03 21.55 -25.93
C PRO A 128 -0.17 23.07 -26.01
N VAL A 129 0.92 23.83 -25.94
CA VAL A 129 0.88 25.30 -26.07
C VAL A 129 0.91 25.74 -27.54
N ALA A 130 1.56 24.95 -28.40
CA ALA A 130 1.74 25.25 -29.83
C ALA A 130 0.78 24.42 -30.70
N ASP A 131 0.33 25.00 -31.80
CA ASP A 131 -0.50 24.33 -32.80
C ASP A 131 0.24 23.18 -33.51
N GLY A 132 -0.51 22.18 -33.97
CA GLY A 132 0.03 21.01 -34.69
C GLY A 132 0.57 19.89 -33.78
N CYS A 133 0.74 20.15 -32.49
CA CYS A 133 1.03 19.15 -31.47
C CYS A 133 -0.27 18.67 -30.83
N THR A 134 -0.45 17.35 -30.73
CA THR A 134 -1.65 16.72 -30.15
C THR A 134 -1.28 15.69 -29.10
N VAL A 135 -2.14 15.57 -28.09
CA VAL A 135 -2.03 14.56 -27.02
C VAL A 135 -2.88 13.36 -27.39
N GLY A 136 -2.29 12.18 -27.32
CA GLY A 136 -2.97 10.90 -27.48
C GLY A 136 -3.36 10.31 -26.13
N ASP A 137 -3.20 9.00 -25.99
CA ASP A 137 -3.49 8.27 -24.77
C ASP A 137 -2.59 8.71 -23.61
N ILE A 138 -3.19 8.75 -22.41
CA ILE A 138 -2.52 9.00 -21.14
C ILE A 138 -2.68 7.74 -20.28
N SER A 139 -1.62 6.94 -20.15
CA SER A 139 -1.61 5.80 -19.23
C SER A 139 -1.34 6.26 -17.80
N GLY A 140 -1.82 5.48 -16.82
CA GLY A 140 -1.73 5.85 -15.40
C GLY A 140 -2.75 6.92 -14.96
N SER A 141 -3.75 7.22 -15.79
CA SER A 141 -4.86 8.11 -15.44
C SER A 141 -6.23 7.46 -15.73
N PRO A 142 -7.19 7.49 -14.79
CA PRO A 142 -7.04 7.95 -13.41
C PRO A 142 -6.10 7.07 -12.60
N VAL A 143 -5.50 7.63 -11.54
CA VAL A 143 -4.69 6.86 -10.59
C VAL A 143 -5.56 5.79 -9.94
N VAL A 144 -5.07 4.55 -9.93
CA VAL A 144 -5.77 3.39 -9.37
C VAL A 144 -5.36 3.13 -7.93
N ASN A 145 -6.19 2.38 -7.20
CA ASN A 145 -5.83 1.95 -5.85
C ASN A 145 -4.66 0.96 -5.88
N VAL A 146 -3.76 1.04 -4.91
CA VAL A 146 -2.62 0.13 -4.74
C VAL A 146 -2.65 -0.47 -3.34
N GLY A 147 -2.18 -1.71 -3.21
CA GLY A 147 -1.97 -2.35 -1.92
C GLY A 147 -0.49 -2.33 -1.55
N SER A 148 -0.20 -2.34 -0.25
CA SER A 148 1.15 -2.62 0.24
C SER A 148 1.49 -4.08 0.02
N LYS A 149 2.71 -4.38 -0.40
CA LYS A 149 3.24 -5.73 -0.34
C LYS A 149 3.84 -5.98 1.06
N PRO A 150 3.31 -6.94 1.85
CA PRO A 150 3.86 -7.24 3.17
C PRO A 150 5.36 -7.55 3.09
N GLY A 151 6.15 -7.00 4.00
CA GLY A 151 7.61 -7.22 4.07
C GLY A 151 8.43 -6.36 3.10
N ASN A 152 7.82 -5.34 2.47
CA ASN A 152 8.52 -4.43 1.56
C ASN A 152 8.15 -2.95 1.86
N PRO A 153 8.56 -2.40 3.01
CA PRO A 153 8.19 -1.04 3.42
C PRO A 153 8.73 0.05 2.48
N ASP A 154 9.82 -0.22 1.77
CA ASP A 154 10.47 0.72 0.85
C ASP A 154 10.00 0.59 -0.62
N GLU A 155 8.89 -0.11 -0.86
CA GLU A 155 8.36 -0.28 -2.22
C GLU A 155 7.94 1.05 -2.85
N ASP A 156 8.49 1.37 -4.03
CA ASP A 156 8.04 2.52 -4.83
C ASP A 156 6.73 2.18 -5.57
N LEU A 157 5.62 2.55 -4.96
CA LEU A 157 4.24 2.36 -5.44
C LEU A 157 3.73 3.53 -6.29
N LYS A 158 4.60 4.46 -6.71
CA LYS A 158 4.20 5.57 -7.58
C LYS A 158 3.56 5.09 -8.87
N THR A 159 2.61 5.88 -9.38
CA THR A 159 1.95 5.57 -10.66
C THR A 159 2.87 5.90 -11.82
N ASN A 160 3.16 4.92 -12.67
CA ASN A 160 3.85 5.16 -13.93
C ASN A 160 2.88 5.85 -14.92
N VAL A 161 3.24 7.04 -15.36
CA VAL A 161 2.45 7.84 -16.30
C VAL A 161 3.19 7.94 -17.63
N ALA A 162 2.48 7.70 -18.73
CA ALA A 162 2.97 8.00 -20.07
C ALA A 162 1.90 8.74 -20.88
N ILE A 163 2.28 9.88 -21.43
CA ILE A 163 1.46 10.75 -22.26
C ILE A 163 2.01 10.65 -23.67
N THR A 164 1.26 10.02 -24.57
CA THR A 164 1.66 9.92 -25.97
C THR A 164 1.40 11.25 -26.69
N LEU A 165 2.32 11.62 -27.56
CA LEU A 165 2.32 12.87 -28.30
C LEU A 165 2.42 12.61 -29.80
N LYS A 166 1.73 13.42 -30.60
CA LYS A 166 1.75 13.33 -32.06
C LYS A 166 1.88 14.70 -32.70
N GLY A 167 2.80 14.81 -33.66
CA GLY A 167 3.06 16.05 -34.40
C GLY A 167 3.83 17.10 -33.59
N CYS A 168 4.34 16.74 -32.41
CA CYS A 168 5.08 17.65 -31.56
C CYS A 168 6.56 17.69 -31.96
N ALA A 169 7.26 18.74 -31.56
CA ALA A 169 8.67 18.98 -31.86
C ALA A 169 9.46 19.39 -30.62
N ALA A 170 10.78 19.19 -30.67
CA ALA A 170 11.71 19.63 -29.65
C ALA A 170 11.55 21.14 -29.37
N GLY A 171 11.65 21.53 -28.10
CA GLY A 171 11.47 22.91 -27.63
C GLY A 171 10.01 23.35 -27.45
N GLN A 172 9.02 22.57 -27.91
CA GLN A 172 7.61 22.86 -27.63
C GLN A 172 7.28 22.59 -26.16
N GLN A 173 6.29 23.33 -25.65
CA GLN A 173 5.83 23.21 -24.26
C GLN A 173 4.45 22.53 -24.19
N ILE A 174 4.32 21.59 -23.26
CA ILE A 174 3.08 20.91 -22.90
C ILE A 174 2.75 21.25 -21.45
N ASN A 175 1.54 21.77 -21.20
CA ASN A 175 1.06 21.99 -19.85
C ASN A 175 0.39 20.72 -19.33
N VAL A 176 1.09 20.00 -18.46
CA VAL A 176 0.55 18.82 -17.77
C VAL A 176 -0.19 19.29 -16.53
N LYS A 177 -1.46 18.91 -16.40
CA LYS A 177 -2.30 19.21 -15.23
C LYS A 177 -2.65 17.93 -14.51
N VAL A 178 -2.35 17.88 -13.22
CA VAL A 178 -2.75 16.82 -12.30
C VAL A 178 -3.87 17.37 -11.43
N THR A 179 -5.02 16.69 -11.40
CA THR A 179 -6.19 17.09 -10.60
C THR A 179 -6.49 16.01 -9.58
N SER A 180 -6.32 16.32 -8.30
CA SER A 180 -6.69 15.40 -7.22
C SER A 180 -8.22 15.27 -7.09
N PRO A 181 -8.74 14.21 -6.46
CA PRO A 181 -10.18 14.05 -6.23
C PRO A 181 -10.82 15.21 -5.45
N GLY A 182 -10.04 15.91 -4.62
CA GLY A 182 -10.47 17.11 -3.92
C GLY A 182 -10.58 18.35 -4.80
N GLY A 183 -10.26 18.25 -6.10
CA GLY A 183 -10.33 19.34 -7.06
C GLY A 183 -9.09 20.24 -7.10
N LEU A 184 -8.03 19.91 -6.34
CA LEU A 184 -6.77 20.66 -6.42
C LEU A 184 -6.11 20.37 -7.76
N VAL A 185 -5.87 21.42 -8.54
CA VAL A 185 -5.19 21.34 -9.84
C VAL A 185 -3.77 21.86 -9.71
N THR A 186 -2.80 21.02 -10.03
CA THR A 186 -1.39 21.42 -10.17
C THR A 186 -1.02 21.40 -11.64
N SER A 187 -0.55 22.54 -12.17
CA SER A 187 -0.14 22.68 -13.56
C SER A 187 1.38 22.75 -13.65
N ILE A 188 1.98 21.88 -14.45
CA ILE A 188 3.43 21.74 -14.61
C ILE A 188 3.76 21.90 -16.10
N PRO A 189 4.49 22.96 -16.48
CA PRO A 189 4.97 23.11 -17.84
C PRO A 189 6.12 22.14 -18.11
N VAL A 190 6.02 21.36 -19.19
CA VAL A 190 7.06 20.44 -19.66
C VAL A 190 7.53 20.89 -21.04
N THR A 191 8.81 21.22 -21.17
CA THR A 191 9.44 21.53 -22.47
C THR A 191 10.06 20.26 -23.05
N LEU A 192 9.71 19.90 -24.29
CA LEU A 192 10.21 18.71 -24.97
C LEU A 192 11.68 18.88 -25.36
N ASN A 193 12.47 17.80 -25.25
CA ASN A 193 13.85 17.76 -25.73
C ASN A 193 13.92 17.47 -27.24
#